data_AF-M4ZD68-F1
#
_entry.id   AF-M4ZD68-F1
#
_cell.length_a   1.000
_cell.length_b   1.000
_cell.length_c   1.000
_cell.angle_alpha   90.00
_cell.angle_beta   90.00
_cell.angle_gamma   90.00
#
_symmetry.space_group_name_H-M   'P 1'
#
loop_
_entity.id
_entity.type
_entity.pdbx_description
1 polymer ?
#
loop_
_entity_poly.entity_id
_entity_poly.type
_entity_poly.pdbx_seq_one_letter_code
_entity_poly.pdbx_strand_id
1 'polypeptide(L)' 'MISTAERLLGWRPQISLRKGLEATIAYFALEVAGRGGPSHPDKRPPASRRTGRAQLALARSQ' A
#
# COMPACT_ATOMS: atom_id res chain seq x y z
N MET A 1 -13.33 -8.60 -23.43
CA MET A 1 -13.30 -9.17 -22.06
C MET A 1 -14.55 -8.84 -21.26
N ILE A 2 -15.12 -7.62 -21.30
CA ILE A 2 -16.45 -7.36 -20.70
C ILE A 2 -17.59 -8.03 -21.49
N SER A 3 -17.53 -7.94 -22.82
CA SER A 3 -18.49 -8.59 -23.74
C SER A 3 -18.60 -10.11 -23.57
N THR A 4 -17.50 -10.77 -23.17
CA THR A 4 -17.49 -12.21 -22.89
C THR A 4 -18.31 -12.55 -21.65
N ALA A 5 -18.16 -11.76 -20.58
CA ALA A 5 -18.92 -11.94 -19.34
C ALA A 5 -20.41 -11.63 -19.54
N GLU A 6 -20.73 -10.60 -20.33
CA GLU A 6 -22.12 -10.33 -20.73
C GLU A 6 -22.76 -11.52 -21.46
N ARG A 7 -22.03 -12.10 -22.43
CA ARG A 7 -22.56 -13.20 -23.23
C ARG A 7 -22.69 -14.51 -22.46
N LEU A 8 -21.71 -14.84 -21.62
CA LEU A 8 -21.68 -16.14 -20.93
C LEU A 8 -22.45 -16.13 -19.61
N LEU A 9 -22.47 -14.98 -18.93
CA LEU A 9 -22.97 -14.88 -17.56
C LEU A 9 -24.13 -13.89 -17.41
N GLY A 10 -24.53 -13.21 -18.50
CA GLY A 10 -25.50 -12.11 -18.43
C GLY A 10 -25.02 -10.92 -17.60
N TRP A 11 -23.74 -10.91 -17.22
CA TRP A 11 -23.21 -9.94 -16.28
C TRP A 11 -23.07 -8.57 -16.93
N ARG A 12 -23.55 -7.52 -16.26
CA ARG A 12 -23.40 -6.13 -16.70
C ARG A 12 -22.94 -5.24 -15.55
N PRO A 13 -22.04 -4.26 -15.81
CA PRO A 13 -21.66 -3.28 -14.80
C PRO A 13 -22.85 -2.39 -14.45
N GLN A 14 -23.25 -2.39 -13.18
CA GLN A 14 -24.36 -1.58 -12.69
C GLN A 14 -23.94 -0.15 -12.32
N ILE A 15 -22.64 0.05 -12.07
CA ILE A 15 -22.08 1.33 -11.65
C ILE A 15 -21.32 1.93 -12.84
N SER A 16 -21.65 3.18 -13.17
CA SER A 16 -20.92 3.92 -14.20
C SER A 16 -19.51 4.27 -13.72
N LEU A 17 -18.59 4.46 -14.67
CA LEU A 17 -17.21 4.82 -14.35
C LEU A 17 -17.12 6.05 -13.44
N ARG A 18 -17.91 7.11 -13.74
CA ARG A 18 -17.97 8.33 -12.92
C ARG A 18 -18.33 8.01 -11.47
N LYS A 19 -19.41 7.26 -11.24
CA LYS A 19 -19.85 6.89 -9.88
C LYS A 19 -18.82 6.03 -9.16
N GLY A 20 -18.16 5.11 -9.87
CA GLY A 20 -17.08 4.29 -9.32
C GLY A 20 -15.88 5.13 -8.87
N LEU A 21 -15.49 6.13 -9.66
CA LEU A 21 -14.40 7.05 -9.31
C LEU A 21 -14.76 7.93 -8.12
N GLU A 22 -15.96 8.50 -8.08
CA GLU A 22 -16.45 9.31 -6.95
C GLU A 22 -16.40 8.51 -5.64
N ALA A 23 -16.88 7.27 -5.64
CA ALA A 23 -16.84 6.40 -4.45
C ALA A 23 -15.40 6.06 -4.02
N THR A 24 -14.51 5.83 -4.97
CA THR A 24 -13.11 5.51 -4.71
C THR A 24 -12.37 6.71 -4.10
N ILE A 25 -12.59 7.91 -4.65
CA ILE A 25 -12.03 9.15 -4.10
C ILE A 25 -12.54 9.36 -2.67
N ALA A 26 -13.86 9.19 -2.44
CA ALA A 26 -14.44 9.33 -1.11
C ALA A 26 -13.83 8.35 -0.09
N TYR A 27 -13.64 7.09 -0.49
CA TYR A 27 -12.97 6.08 0.36
C TYR A 27 -11.57 6.54 0.78
N PHE A 28 -10.75 6.97 -0.19
CA PHE A 28 -9.39 7.43 0.13
C PHE A 28 -9.35 8.76 0.88
N ALA A 29 -10.31 9.66 0.64
CA ALA A 29 -10.43 10.88 1.42
C ALA A 29 -10.66 10.58 2.92
N LEU A 30 -11.47 9.56 3.23
CA LEU A 30 -11.69 9.10 4.60
C LEU A 30 -10.47 8.36 5.17
N GLU A 31 -9.84 7.46 4.41
CA GLU A 31 -8.67 6.70 4.85
C GLU A 31 -7.47 7.61 5.16
N VAL A 32 -7.22 8.62 4.31
CA VAL A 32 -6.14 9.61 4.49
C VAL A 32 -6.44 10.60 5.62
N ALA A 33 -7.72 10.87 5.92
CA ALA A 33 -8.09 11.69 7.08
C ALA A 33 -7.92 10.95 8.42
N GLY A 34 -8.07 9.62 8.43
CA GLY A 34 -7.92 8.78 9.62
C GLY A 34 -6.48 8.35 9.93
N ARG A 35 -5.62 8.23 8.91
CA ARG A 35 -4.18 7.98 9.06
C ARG A 35 -3.42 9.20 8.55
N GLY A 36 -2.81 9.97 9.45
CA GLY A 36 -2.04 11.17 9.10
C GLY A 36 -1.08 10.95 7.92
N GLY A 37 -1.47 11.49 6.76
CA GLY A 37 -0.66 11.54 5.54
C GLY A 37 -0.68 10.24 4.71
N PRO A 38 -0.50 10.35 3.37
CA PRO A 38 -0.50 9.19 2.49
C PRO A 38 0.64 8.25 2.89
N SER A 39 0.29 7.14 3.54
CA SER A 39 1.18 6.00 3.67
C SER A 39 1.34 5.40 2.28
N HIS A 40 2.32 5.93 1.55
CA HIS A 40 2.86 5.29 0.36
C HIS A 40 3.21 3.85 0.78
N PRO A 41 2.73 2.81 0.08
CA PRO A 41 3.21 1.45 0.31
C PRO A 41 4.61 1.34 -0.30
N ASP A 42 5.56 2.17 0.17
CA ASP A 42 6.97 1.89 -0.03
C ASP A 42 7.29 0.73 0.91
N LYS A 43 7.13 -0.47 0.37
CA LYS A 43 7.55 -1.73 0.98
C LYS A 43 9.07 -1.79 1.00
N ARG A 44 9.72 -0.89 1.73
CA ARG A 44 11.11 -1.09 2.14
C ARG A 44 11.14 -1.21 3.65
N PRO A 45 11.34 -2.42 4.20
CA PRO A 45 11.59 -2.52 5.63
C PRO A 45 12.81 -1.65 5.95
N PRO A 46 12.82 -0.93 7.09
CA PRO A 46 14.04 -0.27 7.51
C PRO A 46 15.09 -1.36 7.61
N ALA A 47 16.17 -1.24 6.83
CA ALA A 47 17.30 -2.13 6.92
C ALA A 47 17.70 -2.16 8.40
N SER A 48 17.47 -3.31 9.03
CA SER A 48 17.91 -3.60 10.38
C SER A 48 19.43 -3.43 10.39
N ARG A 49 19.91 -2.23 10.74
CA ARG A 49 21.30 -2.03 11.12
C ARG A 49 21.44 -2.72 12.47
N ARG A 50 21.74 -4.02 12.43
CA ARG A 50 22.46 -4.74 13.48
C ARG A 50 23.76 -3.99 13.73
N THR A 51 23.70 -2.93 14.53
CA THR A 51 24.87 -2.31 15.14
C THR A 51 25.18 -3.15 16.37
N GLY A 52 25.66 -4.36 16.11
CA GLY A 52 25.97 -5.37 17.12
C GLY A 52 27.16 -6.19 16.65
N ARG A 53 28.27 -5.52 16.29
CA ARG A 53 29.58 -6.16 16.07
C ARG A 53 30.74 -5.16 15.96
N ALA A 54 30.86 -4.20 16.87
CA ALA A 54 32.04 -3.31 16.90
C ALA A 54 32.48 -2.88 18.32
N GLN A 55 32.21 -3.72 19.33
CA GLN A 55 32.53 -3.38 20.73
C GLN A 55 33.42 -4.41 21.44
N LEU A 56 34.17 -5.23 20.68
CA LEU A 56 35.04 -6.27 21.25
C LEU A 56 36.45 -6.32 20.65
N ALA A 57 36.93 -5.26 20.00
CA ALA A 57 38.27 -5.27 19.40
C ALA A 57 38.94 -3.89 19.40
N LEU A 58 39.15 -3.28 20.58
CA LEU A 58 40.30 -2.39 20.85
C LEU A 58 40.27 -1.88 22.30
N ALA A 59 40.90 -2.62 23.22
CA ALA A 59 41.55 -2.07 24.43
C ALA A 59 42.22 -3.21 25.21
N ARG A 60 42.96 -4.07 24.50
CA ARG A 60 44.03 -4.86 25.09
C ARG A 60 45.31 -4.07 24.83
N SER A 61 45.62 -3.16 25.74
CA SER A 61 46.91 -2.48 25.80
C SER A 61 47.04 -1.85 27.18
N GLN A 62 47.53 -2.63 28.14
CA GLN A 62 48.63 -2.29 29.06
C GLN A 62 49.25 -3.59 29.56
#